data_AF-A0A9E0KSU5-F1
#
_entry.id   AF-A0A9E0KSU5-F1
#
_cell.length_a   1.000
_cell.length_b   1.000
_cell.length_c   1.000
_cell.angle_alpha   90.00
_cell.angle_beta   90.00
_cell.angle_gamma   90.00
#
_symmetry.space_group_name_H-M   'P 1'
#
loop_
_entity.id
_entity.type
_entity.pdbx_description
1 polymer ?
#
loop_
_entity_poly.entity_id
_entity_poly.type
_entity_poly.pdbx_seq_one_letter_code
_entity_poly.pdbx_strand_id
1 'polypeptide(L)'
;MTNSATQKKKLFIKTYGCQMNVYDSEKMAELLEPHGYNITDNSDTADLVILNTCHIREKATEKVYSDIGRLKKAKDKRGNAGKGQIIAIGGCVAQAEGQEIINRAPVVDMVFGPQTYQDLPEMLAKLRSKEARRIVNTDFPADSKFDYLPEESRSGKISAFVSVQEGCDKFCHFCCVPYTRGTEYSRPVAQVLNDIKRLVAEGTREVHLLGQNVNAYHGEAEDGSTWGLARLIYAISDINGVERIRYITSHPRDMDAALIKAHGDVPQLMPYLHLPIQSGSDRILKTMNRKHTRDFYFKVIDDLKAARPDLAVSSDFIVGYPGETDQDFADTLDLVRRINFAQAYSFKYSPRPGTPAAIMENQVEETIKTERLEALQQLLDAQQLAYNHGFIGKTVPVLFERFGHKEGQLNGRSPWMQSVNVTGAERLLGKIIDVEIDLANERSLHGIIKVE
;
A
#
# COMPACT_ATOMS: atom_id res chain seq x y z
N MET A 1 -25.82 -39.72 14.37
CA MET A 1 -25.51 -38.43 15.02
C MET A 1 -25.48 -37.38 13.94
N THR A 2 -26.53 -36.57 13.86
CA THR A 2 -26.74 -35.55 12.84
C THR A 2 -25.76 -34.40 13.06
N ASN A 3 -24.91 -34.17 12.07
CA ASN A 3 -23.95 -33.08 12.03
C ASN A 3 -24.74 -31.76 11.98
N SER A 4 -24.84 -31.06 13.11
CA SER A 4 -25.36 -29.69 13.15
C SER A 4 -24.43 -28.84 12.29
N ALA A 5 -24.92 -28.40 11.13
CA ALA A 5 -24.21 -27.45 10.29
C ALA A 5 -23.98 -26.18 11.11
N THR A 6 -22.77 -26.02 11.65
CA THR A 6 -22.36 -24.83 12.37
C THR A 6 -22.51 -23.64 11.44
N GLN A 7 -23.49 -22.78 11.72
CA GLN A 7 -23.77 -21.61 10.92
C GLN A 7 -22.50 -20.76 10.83
N LYS A 8 -21.97 -20.63 9.60
CA LYS A 8 -20.77 -19.85 9.31
C LYS A 8 -20.94 -18.41 9.83
N LYS A 9 -19.99 -17.95 10.64
CA LYS A 9 -19.96 -16.59 11.20
C LYS A 9 -19.62 -15.59 10.10
N LYS A 10 -20.13 -14.38 10.21
CA LYS A 10 -19.91 -13.31 9.24
C LYS A 10 -18.82 -12.34 9.72
N LEU A 11 -17.83 -12.09 8.87
CA LEU A 11 -16.73 -11.14 9.08
C LEU A 11 -16.86 -9.98 8.10
N PHE A 12 -16.95 -8.76 8.61
CA PHE A 12 -16.86 -7.55 7.79
C PHE A 12 -15.55 -6.84 8.11
N ILE A 13 -14.72 -6.61 7.09
CA ILE A 13 -13.50 -5.81 7.24
C ILE A 13 -13.65 -4.56 6.38
N LYS A 14 -13.54 -3.39 7.01
CA LYS A 14 -13.42 -2.12 6.30
C LYS A 14 -11.98 -1.66 6.36
N THR A 15 -11.32 -1.73 5.21
CA THR A 15 -9.92 -1.34 5.06
C THR A 15 -9.81 0.13 4.69
N TYR A 16 -8.96 0.86 5.41
CA TYR A 16 -8.60 2.24 5.10
C TYR A 16 -7.12 2.31 4.73
N GLY A 17 -6.77 3.21 3.81
CA GLY A 17 -5.39 3.64 3.63
C GLY A 17 -4.66 2.99 2.45
N CYS A 18 -3.64 2.21 2.75
CA CYS A 18 -2.59 1.79 1.81
C CYS A 18 -2.69 0.30 1.43
N GLN A 19 -1.87 -0.11 0.45
CA GLN A 19 -1.78 -1.50 -0.04
C GLN A 19 -1.40 -2.48 1.08
N MET A 20 -0.54 -2.07 2.01
CA MET A 20 -0.22 -2.90 3.19
C MET A 20 -1.44 -3.18 4.05
N ASN A 21 -2.35 -2.22 4.25
CA ASN A 21 -3.58 -2.48 4.98
C ASN A 21 -4.52 -3.40 4.19
N VAL A 22 -4.50 -3.37 2.85
CA VAL A 22 -5.26 -4.32 2.02
C VAL A 22 -4.70 -5.72 2.25
N TYR A 23 -3.38 -5.91 2.14
CA TYR A 23 -2.70 -7.16 2.45
C TYR A 23 -3.00 -7.64 3.88
N ASP A 24 -2.83 -6.79 4.90
CA ASP A 24 -3.14 -7.11 6.30
C ASP A 24 -4.61 -7.58 6.44
N SER A 25 -5.55 -6.95 5.73
CA SER A 25 -6.97 -7.34 5.77
C SER A 25 -7.24 -8.71 5.15
N GLU A 26 -6.54 -9.04 4.07
CA GLU A 26 -6.64 -10.34 3.42
C GLU A 26 -6.08 -11.44 4.34
N LYS A 27 -4.95 -11.18 5.00
CA LYS A 27 -4.36 -12.07 6.01
C LYS A 27 -5.24 -12.25 7.23
N MET A 28 -5.86 -11.19 7.73
CA MET A 28 -6.84 -11.30 8.81
C MET A 28 -8.04 -12.18 8.42
N ALA A 29 -8.49 -12.11 7.17
CA ALA A 29 -9.59 -12.96 6.71
C ALA A 29 -9.17 -14.43 6.58
N GLU A 30 -8.00 -14.71 5.99
CA GLU A 30 -7.43 -16.07 5.87
C GLU A 30 -7.22 -16.71 7.24
N LEU A 31 -6.63 -15.97 8.18
CA LEU A 31 -6.40 -16.42 9.55
C LEU A 31 -7.69 -16.82 10.26
N LEU A 32 -8.81 -16.17 9.97
CA LEU A 32 -10.10 -16.39 10.62
C LEU A 32 -10.99 -17.42 9.91
N GLU A 33 -10.66 -17.82 8.68
CA GLU A 33 -11.44 -18.79 7.91
C GLU A 33 -11.53 -20.16 8.58
N PRO A 34 -10.42 -20.77 9.09
CA PRO A 34 -10.47 -22.03 9.84
C PRO A 34 -11.31 -21.94 11.13
N HIS A 35 -11.52 -20.73 11.65
CA HIS A 35 -12.34 -20.45 12.83
C HIS A 35 -13.82 -20.19 12.50
N GLY A 36 -14.23 -20.46 11.25
CA GLY A 36 -15.61 -20.45 10.79
C GLY A 36 -16.13 -19.08 10.36
N TYR A 37 -15.25 -18.09 10.15
CA TYR A 37 -15.64 -16.78 9.61
C TYR A 37 -15.63 -16.77 8.07
N ASN A 38 -16.60 -16.11 7.47
CA ASN A 38 -16.65 -15.84 6.03
C ASN A 38 -16.91 -14.35 5.82
N ILE A 39 -16.29 -13.78 4.78
CA ILE A 39 -16.42 -12.35 4.46
C ILE A 39 -17.88 -12.01 4.10
N THR A 40 -18.35 -10.85 4.55
CA THR A 40 -19.61 -10.23 4.16
C THR A 40 -19.36 -8.76 3.85
N ASP A 41 -20.11 -8.19 2.91
CA ASP A 41 -20.08 -6.74 2.60
C ASP A 41 -21.04 -5.93 3.49
N ASN A 42 -21.82 -6.61 4.33
CA ASN A 42 -22.81 -5.98 5.20
C ASN A 42 -22.37 -6.03 6.68
N SER A 43 -21.91 -4.88 7.18
CA SER A 43 -21.49 -4.67 8.58
C SER A 43 -22.61 -4.93 9.60
N ASP A 44 -23.86 -4.65 9.26
CA ASP A 44 -25.00 -4.79 10.19
C ASP A 44 -25.34 -6.25 10.47
N THR A 45 -24.96 -7.14 9.55
CA THR A 45 -25.18 -8.59 9.70
C THR A 45 -23.97 -9.33 10.25
N ALA A 46 -22.81 -8.69 10.35
CA ALA A 46 -21.56 -9.32 10.74
C ALA A 46 -21.49 -9.66 12.24
N ASP A 47 -20.89 -10.81 12.56
CA ASP A 47 -20.59 -11.24 13.94
C ASP A 47 -19.28 -10.63 14.45
N LEU A 48 -18.37 -10.31 13.52
CA LEU A 48 -17.13 -9.57 13.76
C LEU A 48 -17.00 -8.47 12.71
N VAL A 49 -16.79 -7.23 13.18
CA VAL A 49 -16.46 -6.07 12.36
C VAL A 49 -15.04 -5.62 12.68
N ILE A 50 -14.18 -5.55 11.68
CA ILE A 50 -12.82 -5.01 11.80
C ILE A 50 -12.73 -3.71 10.99
N LEU A 51 -12.38 -2.61 11.65
CA LEU A 51 -11.94 -1.39 10.96
C LEU A 51 -10.42 -1.41 10.90
N ASN A 52 -9.82 -1.73 9.73
CA ASN A 52 -8.37 -1.75 9.57
C ASN A 52 -7.86 -0.36 9.12
N THR A 53 -7.30 0.37 10.06
CA THR A 53 -7.09 1.82 9.98
C THR A 53 -5.69 2.21 9.52
N CYS A 54 -5.57 3.38 8.89
CA CYS A 54 -4.30 3.93 8.43
C CYS A 54 -4.09 5.32 9.02
N HIS A 55 -2.87 5.61 9.48
CA HIS A 55 -2.54 6.88 10.16
C HIS A 55 -2.01 7.96 9.20
N ILE A 56 -1.78 7.61 7.93
CA ILE A 56 -1.06 8.47 6.96
C ILE A 56 -2.01 9.42 6.19
N ARG A 57 -3.31 9.11 6.10
CA ARG A 57 -4.29 9.97 5.41
C ARG A 57 -4.88 11.03 6.35
N GLU A 58 -5.08 12.25 5.84
CA GLU A 58 -5.78 13.31 6.57
C GLU A 58 -7.21 12.85 6.93
N LYS A 59 -7.68 13.19 8.13
CA LYS A 59 -9.02 12.81 8.66
C LYS A 59 -9.29 11.31 8.80
N ALA A 60 -8.26 10.45 8.73
CA ALA A 60 -8.45 9.01 8.91
C ALA A 60 -9.02 8.67 10.30
N THR A 61 -8.48 9.29 11.36
CA THR A 61 -8.98 9.15 12.73
C THR A 61 -10.46 9.57 12.86
N GLU A 62 -10.84 10.75 12.35
CA GLU A 62 -12.22 11.24 12.41
C GLU A 62 -13.22 10.30 11.70
N LYS A 63 -12.83 9.76 10.54
CA LYS A 63 -13.65 8.79 9.80
C LYS A 63 -13.86 7.51 10.60
N VAL A 64 -12.83 7.02 11.29
CA VAL A 64 -12.92 5.83 12.16
C VAL A 64 -13.93 6.07 13.27
N TYR A 65 -13.84 7.20 13.99
CA TYR A 65 -14.80 7.53 15.05
C TYR A 65 -16.24 7.71 14.52
N SER A 66 -16.40 8.28 13.33
CA SER A 66 -17.71 8.37 12.66
C SER A 66 -18.31 6.99 12.39
N ASP A 67 -17.50 6.06 11.86
CA ASP A 67 -17.95 4.70 11.56
C ASP A 67 -18.20 3.88 12.84
N ILE A 68 -17.40 4.05 13.88
CA ILE A 68 -17.68 3.48 15.21
C ILE A 68 -19.05 3.92 15.73
N GLY A 69 -19.40 5.20 15.57
CA GLY A 69 -20.72 5.72 15.97
C GLY A 69 -21.88 5.05 15.24
N ARG A 70 -21.69 4.67 13.96
CA ARG A 70 -22.67 3.90 13.18
C ARG A 70 -22.76 2.45 13.65
N LEU A 71 -21.61 1.81 13.87
CA LEU A 71 -21.52 0.44 14.35
C LEU A 71 -22.14 0.25 15.74
N LYS A 72 -22.06 1.26 16.61
CA LYS A 72 -22.76 1.25 17.90
C LYS A 72 -24.26 1.01 17.73
N LYS A 73 -24.91 1.76 16.82
CA LYS A 73 -26.35 1.59 16.55
C LYS A 73 -26.68 0.19 16.04
N ALA A 74 -25.83 -0.35 15.16
CA ALA A 74 -25.99 -1.72 14.64
C ALA A 74 -25.83 -2.77 15.75
N LYS A 75 -24.80 -2.63 16.60
CA LYS A 75 -24.53 -3.52 17.73
C LYS A 75 -25.66 -3.52 18.76
N ASP A 76 -26.19 -2.35 19.11
CA ASP A 76 -27.33 -2.22 20.03
C ASP A 76 -28.58 -2.92 19.45
N LYS A 77 -28.88 -2.72 18.16
CA LYS A 77 -30.00 -3.37 17.46
C LYS A 77 -29.85 -4.90 17.45
N ARG A 78 -28.65 -5.41 17.21
CA ARG A 78 -28.36 -6.86 17.23
C ARG A 78 -28.44 -7.44 18.64
N GLY A 79 -27.91 -6.71 19.63
CA GLY A 79 -27.98 -7.10 21.04
C GLY A 79 -29.41 -7.27 21.53
N ASN A 80 -30.31 -6.36 21.16
CA ASN A 80 -31.75 -6.46 21.44
C ASN A 80 -32.41 -7.70 20.79
N ALA A 81 -31.82 -8.25 19.73
CA ALA A 81 -32.27 -9.47 19.06
C ALA A 81 -31.52 -10.73 19.56
N GLY A 82 -30.78 -10.65 20.67
CA GLY A 82 -30.02 -11.77 21.24
C GLY A 82 -28.77 -12.17 20.44
N LYS A 83 -28.32 -11.35 19.49
CA LYS A 83 -27.16 -11.62 18.62
C LYS A 83 -25.98 -10.74 19.01
N GLY A 84 -24.85 -11.35 19.33
CA GLY A 84 -23.60 -10.63 19.60
C GLY A 84 -22.99 -10.03 18.33
N GLN A 85 -22.22 -8.96 18.51
CA GLN A 85 -21.33 -8.39 17.48
C GLN A 85 -20.07 -7.89 18.17
N ILE A 86 -18.91 -8.35 17.70
CA ILE A 86 -17.60 -7.88 18.15
C ILE A 86 -17.14 -6.78 17.20
N ILE A 87 -16.69 -5.65 17.75
CA ILE A 87 -16.11 -4.53 17.00
C ILE A 87 -14.64 -4.44 17.38
N ALA A 88 -13.77 -4.57 16.38
CA ALA A 88 -12.33 -4.49 16.51
C ALA A 88 -11.76 -3.36 15.65
N ILE A 89 -10.76 -2.65 16.18
CA ILE A 89 -10.03 -1.61 15.45
C ILE A 89 -8.58 -2.07 15.30
N GLY A 90 -8.13 -2.23 14.06
CA GLY A 90 -6.79 -2.68 13.70
C GLY A 90 -5.97 -1.60 12.99
N GLY A 91 -4.68 -1.86 12.79
CA GLY A 91 -3.82 -1.06 11.91
C GLY A 91 -3.13 0.12 12.59
N CYS A 92 -2.62 1.08 11.81
CA CYS A 92 -1.70 2.10 12.33
C CYS A 92 -2.35 3.12 13.28
N VAL A 93 -3.66 3.42 13.15
CA VAL A 93 -4.33 4.31 14.13
C VAL A 93 -4.56 3.55 15.43
N ALA A 94 -4.93 2.27 15.35
CA ALA A 94 -5.03 1.39 16.52
C ALA A 94 -3.70 1.30 17.27
N GLN A 95 -2.58 1.17 16.54
CA GLN A 95 -1.24 1.16 17.13
C GLN A 95 -0.88 2.48 17.82
N ALA A 96 -1.25 3.62 17.22
CA ALA A 96 -0.89 4.94 17.74
C ALA A 96 -1.74 5.35 18.96
N GLU A 97 -3.04 5.07 18.95
CA GLU A 97 -3.97 5.48 20.01
C GLU A 97 -4.19 4.39 21.08
N GLY A 98 -4.09 3.11 20.73
CA GLY A 98 -4.17 1.99 21.65
C GLY A 98 -5.38 2.04 22.58
N GLN A 99 -5.10 2.11 23.89
CA GLN A 99 -6.10 2.15 24.95
C GLN A 99 -7.04 3.36 24.87
N GLU A 100 -6.61 4.47 24.27
CA GLU A 100 -7.42 5.68 24.19
C GLU A 100 -8.66 5.51 23.30
N ILE A 101 -8.59 4.64 22.28
CA ILE A 101 -9.75 4.28 21.45
C ILE A 101 -10.85 3.68 22.32
N ILE A 102 -10.51 2.80 23.27
CA ILE A 102 -11.48 2.17 24.17
C ILE A 102 -12.07 3.20 25.14
N ASN A 103 -11.24 4.11 25.65
CA ASN A 103 -11.68 5.17 26.56
C ASN A 103 -12.72 6.08 25.90
N ARG A 104 -12.44 6.49 24.65
CA ARG A 104 -13.31 7.38 23.86
C ARG A 104 -14.51 6.66 23.25
N ALA A 105 -14.35 5.38 22.90
CA ALA A 105 -15.40 4.57 22.30
C ALA A 105 -15.55 3.20 23.00
N PRO A 106 -16.22 3.15 24.17
CA PRO A 106 -16.38 1.92 24.96
C PRO A 106 -17.14 0.78 24.26
N VAL A 107 -17.72 1.05 23.09
CA VAL A 107 -18.40 0.05 22.25
C VAL A 107 -17.42 -0.90 21.54
N VAL A 108 -16.16 -0.48 21.39
CA VAL A 108 -15.07 -1.27 20.84
C VAL A 108 -14.67 -2.36 21.84
N ASP A 109 -14.54 -3.60 21.35
CA ASP A 109 -14.20 -4.77 22.15
C ASP A 109 -12.70 -5.11 22.04
N MET A 110 -12.06 -4.75 20.92
CA MET A 110 -10.68 -5.12 20.63
C MET A 110 -9.93 -4.02 19.88
N VAL A 111 -8.70 -3.75 20.27
CA VAL A 111 -7.77 -2.87 19.54
C VAL A 111 -6.48 -3.64 19.33
N PHE A 112 -5.95 -3.65 18.10
CA PHE A 112 -4.70 -4.36 17.81
C PHE A 112 -3.83 -3.65 16.77
N GLY A 113 -2.52 -3.84 16.91
CA GLY A 113 -1.51 -3.28 16.02
C GLY A 113 -1.36 -4.03 14.70
N PRO A 114 -0.65 -3.46 13.72
CA PRO A 114 -0.29 -4.17 12.49
C PRO A 114 0.73 -5.30 12.71
N GLN A 115 1.35 -5.40 13.90
CA GLN A 115 2.31 -6.46 14.26
C GLN A 115 1.72 -7.59 15.12
N THR A 116 0.41 -7.54 15.41
CA THR A 116 -0.23 -8.44 16.39
C THR A 116 -1.53 -9.06 15.89
N TYR A 117 -1.88 -8.87 14.61
CA TYR A 117 -3.13 -9.42 14.08
C TYR A 117 -3.11 -10.95 13.93
N GLN A 118 -1.95 -11.60 13.95
CA GLN A 118 -1.80 -13.06 14.04
C GLN A 118 -2.45 -13.64 15.32
N ASP A 119 -2.59 -12.84 16.37
CA ASP A 119 -3.21 -13.24 17.64
C ASP A 119 -4.74 -13.15 17.61
N LEU A 120 -5.34 -12.70 16.49
CA LEU A 120 -6.80 -12.51 16.36
C LEU A 120 -7.62 -13.73 16.81
N PRO A 121 -7.28 -14.99 16.43
CA PRO A 121 -7.99 -16.16 16.90
C PRO A 121 -8.02 -16.27 18.43
N GLU A 122 -6.88 -16.06 19.08
CA GLU A 122 -6.74 -16.12 20.54
C GLU A 122 -7.51 -14.98 21.22
N MET A 123 -7.34 -13.75 20.72
CA MET A 123 -8.05 -12.58 21.24
C MET A 123 -9.58 -12.76 21.13
N LEU A 124 -10.07 -13.33 20.03
CA LEU A 124 -11.49 -13.65 19.86
C LEU A 124 -11.96 -14.76 20.81
N ALA A 125 -11.13 -15.76 21.08
CA ALA A 125 -11.44 -16.82 22.03
C ALA A 125 -11.62 -16.24 23.44
N LYS A 126 -10.70 -15.38 23.90
CA LYS A 126 -10.76 -14.70 25.21
C LYS A 126 -12.00 -13.82 25.39
N LEU A 127 -12.41 -13.09 24.34
CA LEU A 127 -13.66 -12.31 24.38
C LEU A 127 -14.91 -13.18 24.44
N ARG A 128 -14.92 -14.32 23.73
CA ARG A 128 -16.07 -15.23 23.68
C ARG A 128 -16.22 -16.06 24.94
N SER A 129 -15.11 -16.49 25.56
CA SER A 129 -15.09 -17.18 26.85
C SER A 129 -15.42 -16.26 28.02
N LYS A 130 -15.46 -14.94 27.80
CA LYS A 130 -15.59 -13.90 28.83
C LYS A 130 -14.42 -13.86 29.82
N GLU A 131 -13.27 -14.41 29.44
CA GLU A 131 -12.02 -14.25 30.17
C GLU A 131 -11.56 -12.79 30.16
N ALA A 132 -11.79 -12.09 29.04
CA ALA A 132 -11.56 -10.66 28.90
C ALA A 132 -12.85 -9.95 28.45
N ARG A 133 -13.10 -8.74 28.99
CA ARG A 133 -14.20 -7.88 28.54
C ARG A 133 -13.80 -7.04 27.32
N ARG A 134 -12.54 -6.61 27.26
CA ARG A 134 -11.93 -5.87 26.16
C ARG A 134 -10.45 -6.24 26.06
N ILE A 135 -9.87 -6.09 24.87
CA ILE A 135 -8.47 -6.42 24.61
C ILE A 135 -7.80 -5.25 23.88
N VAL A 136 -6.58 -4.92 24.29
CA VAL A 136 -5.66 -4.04 23.56
C VAL A 136 -4.36 -4.80 23.39
N ASN A 137 -3.95 -5.03 22.14
CA ASN A 137 -2.68 -5.68 21.82
C ASN A 137 -1.92 -4.85 20.78
N THR A 138 -1.13 -3.89 21.25
CA THR A 138 -0.33 -2.97 20.42
C THR A 138 1.16 -3.16 20.68
N ASP A 139 1.56 -4.36 21.08
CA ASP A 139 2.96 -4.67 21.37
C ASP A 139 3.75 -4.90 20.08
N PHE A 140 5.07 -4.77 20.17
CA PHE A 140 6.00 -5.16 19.12
C PHE A 140 6.68 -6.47 19.52
N PRO A 141 6.14 -7.64 19.12
CA PRO A 141 6.72 -8.93 19.48
C PRO A 141 8.11 -9.09 18.87
N ALA A 142 8.96 -9.88 19.53
CA ALA A 142 10.29 -10.22 19.03
C ALA A 142 10.22 -11.21 17.85
N ASP A 143 9.29 -12.16 17.93
CA ASP A 143 9.03 -13.12 16.86
C ASP A 143 8.26 -12.45 15.72
N SER A 144 8.61 -12.80 14.50
CA SER A 144 7.99 -12.26 13.30
C SER A 144 6.59 -12.83 13.12
N LYS A 145 5.59 -11.97 12.92
CA LYS A 145 4.22 -12.44 12.65
C LYS A 145 4.15 -13.38 11.44
N PHE A 146 5.06 -13.21 10.47
CA PHE A 146 5.08 -14.00 9.23
C PHE A 146 5.29 -15.50 9.47
N ASP A 147 5.88 -15.87 10.61
CA ASP A 147 6.06 -17.28 11.00
C ASP A 147 4.75 -17.95 11.45
N TYR A 148 3.72 -17.14 11.75
CA TYR A 148 2.41 -17.59 12.22
C TYR A 148 1.28 -17.35 11.19
N LEU A 149 1.56 -16.61 10.12
CA LEU A 149 0.56 -16.36 9.10
C LEU A 149 0.30 -17.62 8.27
N PRO A 150 -0.96 -17.84 7.85
CA PRO A 150 -1.26 -18.88 6.88
C PRO A 150 -0.43 -18.69 5.61
N GLU A 151 -0.05 -19.81 5.01
CA GLU A 151 0.59 -19.85 3.70
C GLU A 151 -0.27 -19.10 2.66
N GLU A 152 0.39 -18.40 1.72
CA GLU A 152 -0.32 -17.72 0.64
C GLU A 152 -1.23 -18.71 -0.12
N SER A 153 -2.54 -18.49 0.00
CA SER A 153 -3.56 -19.28 -0.68
C SER A 153 -4.74 -18.39 -1.03
N ARG A 154 -4.82 -17.99 -2.30
CA ARG A 154 -5.90 -17.20 -2.90
C ARG A 154 -6.07 -17.65 -4.33
N SER A 155 -6.94 -18.64 -4.53
CA SER A 155 -7.31 -19.11 -5.86
C SER A 155 -7.80 -17.95 -6.75
N GLY A 156 -7.19 -17.75 -7.91
CA GLY A 156 -7.75 -16.92 -8.98
C GLY A 156 -7.44 -15.42 -8.94
N LYS A 157 -6.50 -14.95 -8.11
CA LYS A 157 -5.98 -13.58 -8.25
C LYS A 157 -5.06 -13.47 -9.46
N ILE A 158 -5.23 -12.42 -10.25
CA ILE A 158 -4.40 -12.13 -11.43
C ILE A 158 -3.11 -11.40 -11.02
N SER A 159 -3.26 -10.44 -10.10
CA SER A 159 -2.15 -9.73 -9.46
C SER A 159 -2.23 -9.89 -7.94
N ALA A 160 -1.09 -10.12 -7.30
CA ALA A 160 -1.03 -10.36 -5.87
C ALA A 160 -0.01 -9.44 -5.18
N PHE A 161 -0.35 -9.01 -3.97
CA PHE A 161 0.57 -8.33 -3.07
C PHE A 161 1.37 -9.37 -2.28
N VAL A 162 2.69 -9.22 -2.25
CA VAL A 162 3.59 -10.05 -1.46
C VAL A 162 4.39 -9.13 -0.56
N SER A 163 4.10 -9.16 0.74
CA SER A 163 4.91 -8.41 1.71
C SER A 163 6.30 -9.03 1.77
N VAL A 164 7.35 -8.26 1.51
CA VAL A 164 8.76 -8.70 1.61
C VAL A 164 9.46 -8.08 2.81
N GLN A 165 8.92 -6.98 3.32
CA GLN A 165 9.53 -6.19 4.38
C GLN A 165 8.47 -5.49 5.21
N GLU A 166 8.74 -5.29 6.49
CA GLU A 166 7.95 -4.44 7.37
C GLU A 166 8.81 -3.49 8.19
N GLY A 167 8.17 -2.45 8.73
CA GLY A 167 8.86 -1.41 9.48
C GLY A 167 9.79 -0.58 8.61
N CYS A 168 10.43 0.43 9.21
CA CYS A 168 11.32 1.33 8.48
C CYS A 168 12.25 2.07 9.43
N ASP A 169 13.56 2.00 9.16
CA ASP A 169 14.60 2.62 9.99
C ASP A 169 15.07 3.98 9.45
N LYS A 170 14.32 4.59 8.52
CA LYS A 170 14.70 5.90 7.98
C LYS A 170 14.43 7.05 8.94
N PHE A 171 13.47 6.90 9.87
CA PHE A 171 13.08 7.93 10.85
C PHE A 171 12.92 9.32 10.21
N CYS A 172 12.26 9.40 9.06
CA CYS A 172 11.93 10.69 8.46
C CYS A 172 11.04 11.47 9.43
N HIS A 173 11.36 12.75 9.67
CA HIS A 173 10.78 13.51 10.78
C HIS A 173 9.26 13.74 10.69
N PHE A 174 8.65 13.55 9.51
CA PHE A 174 7.21 13.61 9.29
C PHE A 174 6.50 12.24 9.38
N CYS A 175 7.26 11.13 9.42
CA CYS A 175 6.74 9.79 9.20
C CYS A 175 6.42 9.09 10.52
N CYS A 176 5.20 8.57 10.65
CA CYS A 176 4.77 7.80 11.83
C CYS A 176 5.07 6.30 11.73
N VAL A 177 5.56 5.81 10.59
CA VAL A 177 5.79 4.39 10.34
C VAL A 177 6.69 3.73 11.40
N PRO A 178 7.86 4.28 11.78
CA PRO A 178 8.73 3.61 12.75
C PRO A 178 8.03 3.35 14.10
N TYR A 179 7.11 4.24 14.48
CA TYR A 179 6.35 4.16 15.73
C TYR A 179 5.09 3.29 15.63
N THR A 180 4.63 3.00 14.41
CA THR A 180 3.35 2.29 14.17
C THR A 180 3.50 0.94 13.50
N ARG A 181 4.68 0.62 12.94
CA ARG A 181 4.98 -0.66 12.31
C ARG A 181 6.31 -1.27 12.75
N GLY A 182 7.05 -0.60 13.64
CA GLY A 182 8.27 -1.11 14.25
C GLY A 182 9.52 -0.85 13.39
N THR A 183 10.61 -1.48 13.82
CA THR A 183 11.92 -1.45 13.15
C THR A 183 11.86 -2.20 11.83
N GLU A 184 12.79 -1.86 10.94
CA GLU A 184 12.93 -2.54 9.66
C GLU A 184 13.20 -4.04 9.82
N TYR A 185 12.41 -4.87 9.14
CA TYR A 185 12.54 -6.32 9.10
C TYR A 185 12.31 -6.81 7.66
N SER A 186 13.28 -7.52 7.10
CA SER A 186 13.18 -8.16 5.80
C SER A 186 12.87 -9.65 5.98
N ARG A 187 11.84 -10.14 5.28
CA ARG A 187 11.50 -11.57 5.31
C ARG A 187 12.62 -12.43 4.70
N PRO A 188 12.87 -13.65 5.20
CA PRO A 188 13.79 -14.59 4.57
C PRO A 188 13.43 -14.85 3.10
N VAL A 189 14.45 -14.95 2.26
CA VAL A 189 14.30 -15.10 0.80
C VAL A 189 13.44 -16.32 0.46
N ALA A 190 13.69 -17.44 1.12
CA ALA A 190 12.97 -18.69 0.87
C ALA A 190 11.46 -18.56 1.10
N GLN A 191 11.05 -17.85 2.16
CA GLN A 191 9.62 -17.62 2.43
C GLN A 191 8.98 -16.81 1.29
N VAL A 192 9.61 -15.70 0.88
CA VAL A 192 9.10 -14.85 -0.21
C VAL A 192 8.99 -15.61 -1.53
N LEU A 193 10.01 -16.37 -1.90
CA LEU A 193 10.00 -17.14 -3.15
C LEU A 193 8.96 -18.26 -3.12
N ASN A 194 8.76 -18.94 -1.98
CA ASN A 194 7.75 -19.99 -1.85
C ASN A 194 6.33 -19.44 -1.95
N ASP A 195 6.07 -18.29 -1.32
CA ASP A 195 4.80 -17.56 -1.44
C ASP A 195 4.49 -17.21 -2.89
N ILE A 196 5.46 -16.67 -3.62
CA ILE A 196 5.29 -16.32 -5.04
C ILE A 196 5.04 -17.57 -5.89
N LYS A 197 5.78 -18.67 -5.67
CA LYS A 197 5.57 -19.94 -6.39
C LYS A 197 4.14 -20.47 -6.19
N ARG A 198 3.60 -20.40 -4.97
CA ARG A 198 2.21 -20.80 -4.67
C ARG A 198 1.20 -19.92 -5.40
N LEU A 199 1.36 -18.61 -5.30
CA LEU A 199 0.48 -17.65 -5.97
C LEU A 199 0.44 -17.86 -7.49
N VAL A 200 1.60 -18.11 -8.11
CA VAL A 200 1.72 -18.38 -9.55
C VAL A 200 1.07 -19.71 -9.93
N ALA A 201 1.25 -20.76 -9.11
CA ALA A 201 0.56 -22.04 -9.30
C ALA A 201 -0.97 -21.92 -9.25
N GLU A 202 -1.48 -20.92 -8.51
CA GLU A 202 -2.92 -20.59 -8.40
C GLU A 202 -3.42 -19.60 -9.47
N GLY A 203 -2.57 -19.19 -10.42
CA GLY A 203 -2.94 -18.36 -11.56
C GLY A 203 -2.49 -16.90 -11.52
N THR A 204 -1.75 -16.49 -10.49
CA THR A 204 -1.16 -15.14 -10.44
C THR A 204 -0.16 -14.97 -11.59
N ARG A 205 -0.15 -13.77 -12.18
CA ARG A 205 0.76 -13.37 -13.27
C ARG A 205 1.61 -12.16 -12.91
N GLU A 206 1.08 -11.26 -12.09
CA GLU A 206 1.79 -10.07 -11.62
C GLU A 206 1.98 -10.10 -10.09
N VAL A 207 3.20 -9.88 -9.62
CA VAL A 207 3.52 -9.77 -8.19
C VAL A 207 3.93 -8.35 -7.84
N HIS A 208 3.34 -7.84 -6.76
CA HIS A 208 3.64 -6.53 -6.20
C HIS A 208 4.33 -6.72 -4.86
N LEU A 209 5.64 -6.50 -4.83
CA LEU A 209 6.43 -6.54 -3.61
C LEU A 209 6.06 -5.35 -2.73
N LEU A 210 5.63 -5.63 -1.51
CA LEU A 210 5.18 -4.64 -0.54
C LEU A 210 6.13 -4.52 0.65
N GLY A 211 6.18 -3.31 1.18
CA GLY A 211 6.89 -2.96 2.41
C GLY A 211 6.86 -1.46 2.62
N GLN A 212 7.43 -0.97 3.72
CA GLN A 212 7.50 0.48 3.98
C GLN A 212 8.73 1.14 3.33
N ASN A 213 9.73 0.35 2.92
CA ASN A 213 10.85 0.81 2.14
C ASN A 213 11.47 -0.35 1.34
N VAL A 214 10.75 -0.81 0.30
CA VAL A 214 11.02 -2.11 -0.35
C VAL A 214 12.43 -2.22 -0.93
N ASN A 215 13.00 -1.12 -1.43
CA ASN A 215 14.36 -1.12 -1.97
C ASN A 215 15.48 -1.14 -0.92
N ALA A 216 15.14 -1.16 0.37
CA ALA A 216 16.09 -1.51 1.44
C ALA A 216 16.05 -2.99 1.83
N TYR A 217 15.30 -3.83 1.12
CA TYR A 217 15.21 -5.27 1.41
C TYR A 217 16.61 -5.90 1.55
N HIS A 218 16.79 -6.65 2.64
CA HIS A 218 18.02 -7.33 3.03
C HIS A 218 17.69 -8.69 3.68
N GLY A 219 17.07 -9.60 2.92
CA GLY A 219 16.64 -10.90 3.44
C GLY A 219 17.76 -11.91 3.56
N GLU A 220 17.69 -12.77 4.58
CA GLU A 220 18.56 -13.94 4.72
C GLU A 220 18.20 -15.01 3.68
N ALA A 221 19.22 -15.54 3.00
CA ALA A 221 19.10 -16.64 2.06
C ALA A 221 19.50 -17.98 2.70
N GLU A 222 19.19 -19.10 2.02
CA GLU A 222 19.45 -20.46 2.53
C GLU A 222 20.94 -20.74 2.79
N ASP A 223 21.84 -20.04 2.09
CA ASP A 223 23.29 -20.14 2.28
C ASP A 223 23.82 -19.24 3.41
N GLY A 224 22.94 -18.57 4.16
CA GLY A 224 23.26 -17.61 5.22
C GLY A 224 23.73 -16.25 4.71
N SER A 225 23.79 -16.04 3.39
CA SER A 225 24.11 -14.73 2.82
C SER A 225 22.89 -13.79 2.85
N THR A 226 23.14 -12.48 2.81
CA THR A 226 22.07 -11.48 2.71
C THR A 226 21.84 -11.09 1.26
N TRP A 227 20.59 -11.11 0.81
CA TRP A 227 20.19 -10.69 -0.53
C TRP A 227 19.54 -9.30 -0.48
N GLY A 228 20.04 -8.41 -1.35
CA GLY A 228 19.36 -7.14 -1.66
C GLY A 228 18.16 -7.34 -2.59
N LEU A 229 17.32 -6.29 -2.73
CA LEU A 229 16.13 -6.32 -3.59
C LEU A 229 16.46 -6.76 -5.04
N ALA A 230 17.57 -6.28 -5.60
CA ALA A 230 17.97 -6.62 -6.97
C ALA A 230 18.10 -8.14 -7.17
N ARG A 231 18.82 -8.83 -6.26
CA ARG A 231 19.02 -10.28 -6.34
C ARG A 231 17.71 -11.04 -6.13
N LEU A 232 16.85 -10.56 -5.23
CA LEU A 232 15.51 -11.11 -5.07
C LEU A 232 14.69 -11.00 -6.37
N ILE A 233 14.73 -9.85 -7.05
CA ILE A 233 14.01 -9.63 -8.32
C ILE A 233 14.49 -10.61 -9.40
N TYR A 234 15.82 -10.82 -9.55
CA TYR A 234 16.34 -11.81 -10.49
C TYR A 234 15.78 -13.21 -10.19
N ALA A 235 15.83 -13.64 -8.92
CA ALA A 235 15.31 -14.94 -8.53
C ALA A 235 13.79 -15.08 -8.72
N ILE A 236 13.03 -14.01 -8.52
CA ILE A 236 11.59 -13.99 -8.82
C ILE A 236 11.35 -14.11 -10.34
N SER A 237 12.17 -13.45 -11.15
CA SER A 237 12.04 -13.49 -12.61
C SER A 237 12.33 -14.88 -13.21
N ASP A 238 13.07 -15.72 -12.49
CA ASP A 238 13.32 -17.12 -12.86
C ASP A 238 12.13 -18.06 -12.54
N ILE A 239 11.12 -17.58 -11.81
CA ILE A 239 9.92 -18.37 -11.51
C ILE A 239 9.00 -18.41 -12.73
N ASN A 240 8.86 -19.59 -13.33
CA ASN A 240 7.96 -19.81 -14.47
C ASN A 240 6.52 -19.38 -14.14
N GLY A 241 5.95 -18.50 -14.96
CA GLY A 241 4.59 -17.96 -14.80
C GLY A 241 4.52 -16.56 -14.17
N VAL A 242 5.63 -16.03 -13.65
CA VAL A 242 5.74 -14.60 -13.31
C VAL A 242 5.94 -13.81 -14.59
N GLU A 243 4.94 -13.02 -14.98
CA GLU A 243 4.98 -12.16 -16.17
C GLU A 243 5.39 -10.72 -15.81
N ARG A 244 5.03 -10.27 -14.60
CA ARG A 244 5.27 -8.89 -14.14
C ARG A 244 5.67 -8.84 -12.67
N ILE A 245 6.67 -8.03 -12.39
CA ILE A 245 7.17 -7.71 -11.06
C ILE A 245 7.04 -6.20 -10.88
N ARG A 246 6.46 -5.80 -9.76
CA ARG A 246 6.39 -4.41 -9.31
C ARG A 246 6.81 -4.32 -7.87
N TYR A 247 7.28 -3.15 -7.49
CA TYR A 247 7.38 -2.75 -6.11
C TYR A 247 6.98 -1.29 -5.99
N ILE A 248 6.39 -0.95 -4.86
CA ILE A 248 5.97 0.43 -4.55
C ILE A 248 6.47 0.74 -3.16
N THR A 249 6.83 2.01 -2.95
CA THR A 249 7.46 2.53 -1.73
C THR A 249 8.96 2.28 -1.73
N SER A 250 9.70 3.34 -2.06
CA SER A 250 11.15 3.30 -2.16
C SER A 250 11.78 4.57 -1.62
N HIS A 251 13.04 4.46 -1.25
CA HIS A 251 13.82 5.59 -0.78
C HIS A 251 15.00 5.84 -1.72
N PRO A 252 15.25 7.11 -2.16
CA PRO A 252 16.32 7.42 -3.12
C PRO A 252 17.69 6.86 -2.73
N ARG A 253 18.03 6.92 -1.44
CA ARG A 253 19.31 6.41 -0.91
C ARG A 253 19.55 4.92 -1.09
N ASP A 254 18.48 4.14 -1.21
CA ASP A 254 18.58 2.68 -1.33
C ASP A 254 18.39 2.25 -2.79
N MET A 255 18.51 3.19 -3.74
CA MET A 255 18.55 2.90 -5.17
C MET A 255 19.99 2.66 -5.60
N ASP A 256 20.52 1.47 -5.28
CA ASP A 256 21.90 1.11 -5.58
C ASP A 256 22.10 0.72 -7.06
N ALA A 257 23.37 0.58 -7.45
CA ALA A 257 23.73 0.24 -8.83
C ALA A 257 23.21 -1.14 -9.27
N ALA A 258 23.06 -2.10 -8.35
CA ALA A 258 22.55 -3.44 -8.67
C ALA A 258 21.06 -3.40 -8.99
N LEU A 259 20.28 -2.61 -8.25
CA LEU A 259 18.85 -2.42 -8.50
C LEU A 259 18.61 -1.60 -9.78
N ILE A 260 19.41 -0.57 -10.03
CA ILE A 260 19.38 0.18 -11.30
C ILE A 260 19.66 -0.77 -12.48
N LYS A 261 20.66 -1.65 -12.35
CA LYS A 261 20.95 -2.67 -13.38
C LYS A 261 19.79 -3.63 -13.58
N ALA A 262 19.14 -4.08 -12.50
CA ALA A 262 17.98 -4.96 -12.58
C ALA A 262 16.81 -4.34 -13.38
N HIS A 263 16.60 -3.02 -13.28
CA HIS A 263 15.62 -2.31 -14.14
C HIS A 263 15.95 -2.43 -15.63
N GLY A 264 17.22 -2.43 -16.01
CA GLY A 264 17.64 -2.62 -17.40
C GLY A 264 17.57 -4.08 -17.86
N ASP A 265 17.93 -5.01 -16.98
CA ASP A 265 18.15 -6.40 -17.33
C ASP A 265 16.91 -7.30 -17.27
N VAL A 266 15.97 -7.05 -16.34
CA VAL A 266 14.86 -7.95 -16.04
C VAL A 266 13.59 -7.48 -16.77
N PRO A 267 13.14 -8.15 -17.85
CA PRO A 267 11.98 -7.68 -18.62
C PRO A 267 10.67 -7.71 -17.83
N GLN A 268 10.54 -8.64 -16.88
CA GLN A 268 9.38 -8.74 -15.98
C GLN A 268 9.33 -7.57 -14.99
N LEU A 269 10.45 -6.91 -14.68
CA LEU A 269 10.44 -5.74 -13.81
C LEU A 269 9.87 -4.55 -14.59
N MET A 270 8.65 -4.17 -14.22
CA MET A 270 7.88 -3.21 -15.01
C MET A 270 8.52 -1.81 -14.96
N PRO A 271 8.51 -1.06 -16.08
CA PRO A 271 9.21 0.21 -16.25
C PRO A 271 8.46 1.37 -15.55
N TYR A 272 8.03 1.17 -14.30
CA TYR A 272 7.42 2.17 -13.46
C TYR A 272 8.06 2.13 -12.08
N LEU A 273 8.63 3.25 -11.66
CA LEU A 273 9.25 3.37 -10.36
C LEU A 273 8.58 4.49 -9.55
N HIS A 274 8.12 4.15 -8.36
CA HIS A 274 7.70 5.12 -7.36
C HIS A 274 8.85 5.45 -6.41
N LEU A 275 9.46 6.63 -6.60
CA LEU A 275 10.64 7.08 -5.85
C LEU A 275 10.40 8.43 -5.16
N PRO A 276 9.68 8.45 -4.01
CA PRO A 276 9.38 9.68 -3.28
C PRO A 276 10.60 10.50 -2.86
N ILE A 277 10.70 11.72 -3.37
CA ILE A 277 11.69 12.71 -2.91
C ILE A 277 11.18 13.54 -1.73
N GLN A 278 9.87 13.82 -1.67
CA GLN A 278 9.15 14.64 -0.69
C GLN A 278 9.28 16.16 -0.87
N SER A 279 10.47 16.67 -1.21
CA SER A 279 10.71 18.11 -1.49
C SER A 279 11.84 18.27 -2.49
N GLY A 280 11.87 19.38 -3.23
CA GLY A 280 13.01 19.75 -4.08
C GLY A 280 14.06 20.63 -3.40
N SER A 281 13.87 21.04 -2.14
CA SER A 281 14.88 21.83 -1.41
C SER A 281 15.76 20.96 -0.54
N ASP A 282 17.09 21.07 -0.70
CA ASP A 282 18.07 20.39 0.15
C ASP A 282 17.94 20.77 1.63
N ARG A 283 17.56 22.02 1.91
CA ARG A 283 17.32 22.48 3.28
C ARG A 283 16.15 21.72 3.89
N ILE A 284 15.04 21.61 3.17
CA ILE A 284 13.85 20.89 3.64
C ILE A 284 14.12 19.39 3.71
N LEU A 285 14.75 18.78 2.70
CA LEU A 285 15.16 17.37 2.72
C LEU A 285 16.03 17.04 3.93
N LYS A 286 16.98 17.92 4.29
CA LYS A 286 17.79 17.79 5.50
C LYS A 286 16.94 17.85 6.77
N THR A 287 16.04 18.84 6.89
CA THR A 287 15.16 18.95 8.07
C THR A 287 14.13 17.82 8.19
N MET A 288 13.77 17.17 7.08
CA MET A 288 12.93 15.97 7.02
C MET A 288 13.71 14.69 7.38
N ASN A 289 15.03 14.76 7.57
CA ASN A 289 15.92 13.61 7.76
C ASN A 289 15.92 12.64 6.57
N ARG A 290 15.91 13.16 5.33
CA ARG A 290 15.96 12.33 4.11
C ARG A 290 17.35 11.77 3.80
N LYS A 291 18.41 12.40 4.31
CA LYS A 291 19.82 11.96 4.16
C LYS A 291 20.29 11.82 2.71
N HIS A 292 19.68 12.56 1.79
CA HIS A 292 20.10 12.73 0.39
C HIS A 292 19.81 14.17 -0.05
N THR A 293 20.37 14.55 -1.20
CA THR A 293 20.18 15.87 -1.81
C THR A 293 19.42 15.74 -3.13
N ARG A 294 18.95 16.89 -3.62
CA ARG A 294 18.38 17.08 -4.94
C ARG A 294 19.31 16.59 -6.05
N ASP A 295 20.60 16.92 -5.99
CA ASP A 295 21.57 16.50 -7.01
C ASP A 295 21.79 14.99 -7.00
N PHE A 296 21.81 14.37 -5.82
CA PHE A 296 21.84 12.91 -5.71
C PHE A 296 20.60 12.29 -6.37
N TYR A 297 19.41 12.87 -6.12
CA TYR A 297 18.18 12.39 -6.74
C TYR A 297 18.24 12.50 -8.27
N PHE A 298 18.70 13.63 -8.82
CA PHE A 298 18.88 13.76 -10.28
C PHE A 298 19.81 12.70 -10.84
N LYS A 299 20.95 12.47 -10.18
CA LYS A 299 21.89 11.42 -10.61
C LYS A 299 21.23 10.03 -10.65
N VAL A 300 20.48 9.67 -9.61
CA VAL A 300 19.76 8.39 -9.57
C VAL A 300 18.77 8.27 -10.73
N ILE A 301 18.03 9.35 -11.04
CA ILE A 301 17.08 9.37 -12.15
C ILE A 301 17.79 9.25 -13.51
N ASP A 302 18.92 9.94 -13.69
CA ASP A 302 19.71 9.87 -14.93
C ASP A 302 20.28 8.46 -15.14
N ASP A 303 20.84 7.84 -14.09
CA ASP A 303 21.36 6.47 -14.14
C ASP A 303 20.24 5.45 -14.44
N LEU A 304 19.06 5.62 -13.84
CA LEU A 304 17.88 4.80 -14.10
C LEU A 304 17.37 4.93 -15.54
N LYS A 305 17.27 6.15 -16.08
CA LYS A 305 16.85 6.38 -17.47
C LYS A 305 17.89 5.87 -18.48
N ALA A 306 19.17 5.89 -18.12
CA ALA A 306 20.21 5.28 -18.94
C ALA A 306 20.08 3.73 -18.98
N ALA A 307 19.78 3.10 -17.85
CA ALA A 307 19.57 1.64 -17.78
C ALA A 307 18.23 1.19 -18.42
N ARG A 308 17.17 2.00 -18.26
CA ARG A 308 15.82 1.71 -18.76
C ARG A 308 15.20 2.97 -19.39
N PRO A 309 15.40 3.22 -20.70
CA PRO A 309 14.98 4.46 -21.36
C PRO A 309 13.49 4.76 -21.35
N ASP A 310 12.65 3.73 -21.28
CA ASP A 310 11.18 3.84 -21.18
C ASP A 310 10.68 3.92 -19.73
N LEU A 311 11.56 4.06 -18.73
CA LEU A 311 11.16 4.14 -17.31
C LEU A 311 10.31 5.38 -17.03
N ALA A 312 9.10 5.15 -16.53
CA ALA A 312 8.27 6.18 -15.92
C ALA A 312 8.58 6.32 -14.43
N VAL A 313 8.71 7.56 -13.98
CA VAL A 313 8.99 7.87 -12.58
C VAL A 313 7.78 8.54 -11.96
N SER A 314 7.46 8.14 -10.73
CA SER A 314 6.54 8.83 -9.85
C SER A 314 7.16 9.20 -8.52
N SER A 315 6.57 10.16 -7.81
CA SER A 315 7.06 10.64 -6.51
C SER A 315 5.91 11.13 -5.63
N ASP A 316 6.20 11.31 -4.35
CA ASP A 316 5.36 12.06 -3.41
C ASP A 316 6.00 13.41 -3.08
N PHE A 317 5.16 14.39 -2.80
CA PHE A 317 5.52 15.74 -2.37
C PHE A 317 4.74 16.17 -1.14
N ILE A 318 5.42 16.80 -0.19
CA ILE A 318 4.82 17.41 1.00
C ILE A 318 5.08 18.91 0.92
N VAL A 319 4.01 19.71 0.77
CA VAL A 319 4.09 21.18 0.81
C VAL A 319 3.73 21.71 2.19
N GLY A 320 4.32 22.84 2.57
CA GLY A 320 4.07 23.47 3.86
C GLY A 320 4.70 22.73 5.03
N TYR A 321 5.79 22.00 4.80
CA TYR A 321 6.56 21.40 5.88
C TYR A 321 7.07 22.49 6.85
N PRO A 322 7.22 22.21 8.16
CA PRO A 322 7.64 23.24 9.11
C PRO A 322 8.96 23.90 8.70
N GLY A 323 8.90 25.22 8.55
CA GLY A 323 10.00 26.06 8.11
C GLY A 323 10.15 26.24 6.60
N GLU A 324 9.27 25.70 5.75
CA GLU A 324 9.32 25.83 4.28
C GLU A 324 9.09 27.27 3.80
N THR A 325 10.07 27.84 3.10
CA THR A 325 10.00 29.18 2.52
C THR A 325 9.58 29.14 1.05
N ASP A 326 9.32 30.31 0.46
CA ASP A 326 8.94 30.42 -0.95
C ASP A 326 10.04 29.94 -1.89
N GLN A 327 11.31 30.14 -1.53
CA GLN A 327 12.44 29.61 -2.30
C GLN A 327 12.46 28.08 -2.30
N ASP A 328 12.20 27.42 -1.15
CA ASP A 328 12.18 25.95 -1.11
C ASP A 328 11.04 25.36 -1.95
N PHE A 329 9.90 26.06 -1.96
CA PHE A 329 8.77 25.68 -2.79
C PHE A 329 9.09 25.90 -4.28
N ALA A 330 9.75 27.00 -4.63
CA ALA A 330 10.23 27.24 -5.98
C ALA A 330 11.22 26.15 -6.45
N ASP A 331 12.13 25.71 -5.59
CA ASP A 331 13.06 24.61 -5.87
C ASP A 331 12.31 23.29 -6.10
N THR A 332 11.22 23.07 -5.36
CA THR A 332 10.32 21.91 -5.56
C THR A 332 9.64 21.96 -6.93
N LEU A 333 9.09 23.10 -7.34
CA LEU A 333 8.50 23.26 -8.68
C LEU A 333 9.55 23.09 -9.79
N ASP A 334 10.76 23.62 -9.60
CA ASP A 334 11.86 23.47 -10.55
C ASP A 334 12.28 22.00 -10.71
N LEU A 335 12.36 21.23 -9.62
CA LEU A 335 12.61 19.80 -9.67
C LEU A 335 11.53 19.05 -10.46
N VAL A 336 10.26 19.35 -10.17
CA VAL A 336 9.13 18.73 -10.87
C VAL A 336 9.18 19.02 -12.38
N ARG A 337 9.47 20.27 -12.76
CA ARG A 337 9.63 20.65 -14.18
C ARG A 337 10.76 19.89 -14.86
N ARG A 338 11.92 19.76 -14.20
CA ARG A 338 13.09 19.09 -14.78
C ARG A 338 12.89 17.58 -14.96
N ILE A 339 12.24 16.91 -14.02
CA ILE A 339 12.09 15.45 -14.07
C ILE A 339 10.93 15.01 -14.95
N ASN A 340 9.85 15.80 -14.97
CA ASN A 340 8.62 15.53 -15.69
C ASN A 340 8.01 14.18 -15.29
N PHE A 341 7.44 14.12 -14.07
CA PHE A 341 6.92 12.89 -13.51
C PHE A 341 5.70 12.39 -14.30
N ALA A 342 5.65 11.08 -14.53
CA ALA A 342 4.51 10.45 -15.21
C ALA A 342 3.25 10.43 -14.33
N GLN A 343 3.46 10.36 -13.02
CA GLN A 343 2.44 10.47 -11.98
C GLN A 343 3.11 11.02 -10.73
N ALA A 344 2.41 11.80 -9.91
CA ALA A 344 2.89 12.12 -8.58
C ALA A 344 1.72 12.33 -7.62
N TYR A 345 2.01 12.26 -6.33
CA TYR A 345 1.06 12.59 -5.29
C TYR A 345 1.60 13.76 -4.49
N SER A 346 0.72 14.72 -4.17
CA SER A 346 1.07 15.91 -3.42
C SER A 346 0.13 16.08 -2.24
N PHE A 347 0.68 16.42 -1.09
CA PHE A 347 -0.05 16.54 0.15
C PHE A 347 0.37 17.80 0.90
N LYS A 348 -0.57 18.42 1.62
CA LYS A 348 -0.21 19.38 2.67
C LYS A 348 0.45 18.62 3.83
N TYR A 349 1.47 19.22 4.43
CA TYR A 349 2.01 18.71 5.67
C TYR A 349 0.93 18.70 6.75
N SER A 350 0.68 17.50 7.27
CA SER A 350 -0.22 17.24 8.40
C SER A 350 0.61 16.73 9.57
N PRO A 351 0.61 17.41 10.73
CA PRO A 351 1.32 16.93 11.91
C PRO A 351 0.77 15.57 12.33
N ARG A 352 1.68 14.66 12.68
CA ARG A 352 1.34 13.34 13.21
C ARG A 352 1.83 13.22 14.64
N PRO A 353 0.96 12.89 15.61
CA PRO A 353 1.38 12.68 17.00
C PRO A 353 2.61 11.77 17.09
N GLY A 354 3.57 12.13 17.93
CA GLY A 354 4.82 11.40 18.15
C GLY A 354 5.93 11.65 17.11
N THR A 355 5.66 12.37 16.02
CA THR A 355 6.70 12.66 15.01
C THR A 355 7.49 13.94 15.35
N PRO A 356 8.82 13.99 15.08
CA PRO A 356 9.62 15.18 15.35
C PRO A 356 9.10 16.46 14.67
N ALA A 357 8.59 16.34 13.44
CA ALA A 357 8.05 17.49 12.71
C ALA A 357 6.76 18.07 13.35
N ALA A 358 6.01 17.28 14.11
CA ALA A 358 4.76 17.72 14.72
C ALA A 358 4.96 18.75 15.84
N ILE A 359 6.15 18.77 16.46
CA ILE A 359 6.50 19.68 17.55
C ILE A 359 7.43 20.83 17.10
N MET A 360 7.74 20.94 15.80
CA MET A 360 8.53 22.05 15.27
C MET A 360 7.72 23.36 15.35
N GLU A 361 8.33 24.44 15.85
CA GLU A 361 7.64 25.72 16.09
C GLU A 361 7.24 26.44 14.79
N ASN A 362 8.07 26.35 13.75
CA ASN A 362 7.89 27.09 12.49
C ASN A 362 6.85 26.45 11.55
N GLN A 363 5.65 26.18 12.05
CA GLN A 363 4.55 25.67 11.22
C GLN A 363 4.16 26.71 10.15
N VAL A 364 3.90 26.24 8.93
CA VAL A 364 3.43 27.10 7.83
C VAL A 364 1.92 27.29 7.93
N GLU A 365 1.41 28.49 7.65
CA GLU A 365 -0.03 28.79 7.67
C GLU A 365 -0.81 27.96 6.65
N GLU A 366 -2.02 27.56 7.02
CA GLU A 366 -2.85 26.65 6.21
C GLU A 366 -3.26 27.24 4.85
N THR A 367 -3.41 28.56 4.78
CA THR A 367 -3.64 29.33 3.54
C THR A 367 -2.47 29.14 2.57
N ILE A 368 -1.24 29.37 3.04
CA ILE A 368 -0.01 29.17 2.25
C ILE A 368 0.12 27.71 1.80
N LYS A 369 -0.16 26.74 2.68
CA LYS A 369 -0.13 25.32 2.29
C LYS A 369 -1.12 25.01 1.16
N THR A 370 -2.30 25.62 1.21
CA THR A 370 -3.35 25.43 0.21
C THR A 370 -2.94 26.03 -1.13
N GLU A 371 -2.45 27.28 -1.15
CA GLU A 371 -1.96 27.93 -2.37
C GLU A 371 -0.80 27.15 -3.02
N ARG A 372 0.17 26.69 -2.20
CA ARG A 372 1.29 25.86 -2.67
C ARG A 372 0.82 24.51 -3.23
N LEU A 373 -0.14 23.86 -2.55
CA LEU A 373 -0.68 22.58 -3.02
C LEU A 373 -1.37 22.76 -4.38
N GLU A 374 -2.21 23.79 -4.53
CA GLU A 374 -2.93 24.07 -5.78
C GLU A 374 -1.95 24.36 -6.92
N ALA A 375 -0.94 25.20 -6.70
CA ALA A 375 0.08 25.52 -7.70
C ALA A 375 0.89 24.27 -8.13
N LEU A 376 1.26 23.42 -7.16
CA LEU A 376 1.98 22.17 -7.45
C LEU A 376 1.08 21.17 -8.21
N GLN A 377 -0.18 21.02 -7.81
CA GLN A 377 -1.14 20.12 -8.47
C GLN A 377 -1.39 20.53 -9.91
N GLN A 378 -1.58 21.83 -10.18
CA GLN A 378 -1.72 22.32 -11.56
C GLN A 378 -0.57 21.88 -12.47
N LEU A 379 0.68 21.95 -11.96
CA LEU A 379 1.85 21.49 -12.72
C LEU A 379 1.87 19.97 -12.89
N LEU A 380 1.63 19.21 -11.83
CA LEU A 380 1.66 17.75 -11.84
C LEU A 380 0.55 17.17 -12.73
N ASP A 381 -0.67 17.71 -12.65
CA ASP A 381 -1.81 17.28 -13.45
C ASP A 381 -1.56 17.53 -14.94
N ALA A 382 -0.95 18.67 -15.29
CA ALA A 382 -0.55 18.97 -16.66
C ALA A 382 0.51 17.98 -17.19
N GLN A 383 1.52 17.64 -16.38
CA GLN A 383 2.54 16.65 -16.75
C GLN A 383 1.96 15.24 -16.92
N GLN A 384 1.11 14.81 -15.98
CA GLN A 384 0.45 13.51 -16.04
C GLN A 384 -0.48 13.39 -17.25
N LEU A 385 -1.25 14.44 -17.55
CA LEU A 385 -2.09 14.48 -18.75
C LEU A 385 -1.26 14.40 -20.03
N ALA A 386 -0.17 15.17 -20.12
CA ALA A 386 0.74 15.15 -21.26
C ALA A 386 1.39 13.77 -21.45
N TYR A 387 1.82 13.14 -20.34
CA TYR A 387 2.37 11.79 -20.35
C TYR A 387 1.35 10.79 -20.91
N ASN A 388 0.11 10.80 -20.41
CA ASN A 388 -0.97 9.92 -20.88
C ASN A 388 -1.35 10.18 -22.34
N HIS A 389 -1.46 11.45 -22.76
CA HIS A 389 -1.73 11.82 -24.15
C HIS A 389 -0.64 11.30 -25.10
N GLY A 390 0.61 11.22 -24.65
CA GLY A 390 1.71 10.61 -25.39
C GLY A 390 1.53 9.13 -25.72
N PHE A 391 0.49 8.46 -25.22
CA PHE A 391 0.13 7.09 -25.57
C PHE A 391 -0.94 6.98 -26.66
N ILE A 392 -1.65 8.06 -27.01
CA ILE A 392 -2.67 8.00 -28.06
C ILE A 392 -2.03 7.54 -29.38
N GLY A 393 -2.65 6.55 -30.03
CA GLY A 393 -2.16 5.90 -31.24
C GLY A 393 -1.06 4.85 -31.02
N LYS A 394 -0.60 4.63 -29.78
CA LYS A 394 0.35 3.56 -29.45
C LYS A 394 -0.38 2.28 -29.08
N THR A 395 0.27 1.16 -29.36
CA THR A 395 -0.16 -0.15 -28.88
C THR A 395 0.57 -0.47 -27.57
N VAL A 396 -0.16 -0.86 -26.54
CA VAL A 396 0.34 -1.08 -25.19
C VAL A 396 -0.11 -2.45 -24.67
N PRO A 397 0.78 -3.27 -24.07
CA PRO A 397 0.39 -4.55 -23.48
C PRO A 397 -0.32 -4.33 -22.14
N VAL A 398 -1.59 -4.70 -22.05
CA VAL A 398 -2.46 -4.48 -20.89
C VAL A 398 -2.79 -5.80 -20.22
N LEU A 399 -2.50 -5.91 -18.92
CA LEU A 399 -2.99 -7.01 -18.09
C LEU A 399 -4.39 -6.67 -17.59
N PHE A 400 -5.42 -7.39 -18.03
CA PHE A 400 -6.80 -7.20 -17.57
C PHE A 400 -7.06 -7.94 -16.27
N GLU A 401 -7.48 -7.22 -15.23
CA GLU A 401 -7.58 -7.75 -13.87
C GLU A 401 -9.01 -7.85 -13.36
N ARG A 402 -9.92 -7.03 -13.90
CA ARG A 402 -11.29 -6.91 -13.39
C ARG A 402 -12.23 -6.32 -14.43
N PHE A 403 -13.52 -6.43 -14.15
CA PHE A 403 -14.54 -5.65 -14.85
C PHE A 403 -14.40 -4.16 -14.54
N GLY A 404 -14.68 -3.34 -15.55
CA GLY A 404 -14.81 -1.90 -15.42
C GLY A 404 -16.14 -1.49 -14.81
N HIS A 405 -16.39 -0.18 -14.77
CA HIS A 405 -17.62 0.36 -14.19
C HIS A 405 -18.82 0.32 -15.15
N LYS A 406 -18.56 0.13 -16.45
CA LYS A 406 -19.60 0.04 -17.49
C LYS A 406 -19.82 -1.41 -17.89
N GLU A 407 -21.02 -1.73 -18.35
CA GLU A 407 -21.35 -3.06 -18.88
C GLU A 407 -20.42 -3.42 -20.06
N GLY A 408 -19.91 -4.65 -20.05
CA GLY A 408 -18.96 -5.14 -21.06
C GLY A 408 -17.57 -4.49 -21.03
N GLN A 409 -17.29 -3.62 -20.06
CA GLN A 409 -15.98 -3.00 -19.91
C GLN A 409 -15.06 -3.87 -19.05
N LEU A 410 -13.81 -3.97 -19.48
CA LEU A 410 -12.70 -4.52 -18.72
C LEU A 410 -11.76 -3.39 -18.31
N ASN A 411 -11.16 -3.54 -17.14
CA ASN A 411 -10.13 -2.64 -16.62
C ASN A 411 -8.84 -3.42 -16.39
N GLY A 412 -7.75 -2.89 -16.92
CA GLY A 412 -6.43 -3.45 -16.79
C GLY A 412 -5.35 -2.40 -16.53
N ARG A 413 -4.12 -2.86 -16.43
CA ARG A 413 -2.94 -2.01 -16.18
C ARG A 413 -1.90 -2.12 -17.28
N SER A 414 -1.42 -0.96 -17.73
CA SER A 414 -0.24 -0.86 -18.61
C SER A 414 1.05 -1.22 -17.86
N PRO A 415 2.18 -1.40 -18.54
CA PRO A 415 3.48 -1.54 -17.88
C PRO A 415 3.80 -0.34 -16.98
N TRP A 416 3.27 0.85 -17.28
CA TRP A 416 3.50 2.09 -16.54
C TRP A 416 2.45 2.42 -15.48
N MET A 417 1.68 1.43 -15.00
CA MET A 417 0.62 1.56 -13.99
C MET A 417 -0.61 2.38 -14.41
N GLN A 418 -0.69 2.84 -15.66
CA GLN A 418 -1.89 3.53 -16.16
C GLN A 418 -3.07 2.56 -16.18
N SER A 419 -4.22 3.05 -15.71
CA SER A 419 -5.48 2.33 -15.80
C SER A 419 -5.96 2.35 -17.25
N VAL A 420 -6.19 1.20 -17.85
CA VAL A 420 -6.67 1.09 -19.24
C VAL A 420 -8.04 0.44 -19.26
N ASN A 421 -9.01 1.12 -19.87
CA ASN A 421 -10.39 0.67 -19.98
C ASN A 421 -10.71 0.28 -21.43
N VAL A 422 -11.25 -0.92 -21.62
CA VAL A 422 -11.54 -1.48 -22.94
C VAL A 422 -12.87 -2.20 -22.90
N THR A 423 -13.68 -2.10 -23.96
CA THR A 423 -14.86 -2.97 -24.10
C THR A 423 -14.43 -4.31 -24.68
N GLY A 424 -14.73 -5.41 -24.00
CA GLY A 424 -14.21 -6.73 -24.39
C GLY A 424 -14.86 -7.90 -23.66
N ALA A 425 -14.56 -9.11 -24.12
CA ALA A 425 -15.11 -10.34 -23.56
C ALA A 425 -14.41 -10.76 -22.25
N GLU A 426 -15.17 -11.31 -21.29
CA GLU A 426 -14.68 -11.77 -19.98
C GLU A 426 -13.46 -12.71 -20.07
N ARG A 427 -13.36 -13.53 -21.13
CA ARG A 427 -12.24 -14.45 -21.38
C ARG A 427 -10.85 -13.79 -21.50
N LEU A 428 -10.79 -12.47 -21.50
CA LEU A 428 -9.58 -11.67 -21.54
C LEU A 428 -9.03 -11.35 -20.14
N LEU A 429 -9.82 -11.56 -19.08
CA LEU A 429 -9.33 -11.45 -17.71
C LEU A 429 -8.16 -12.40 -17.48
N GLY A 430 -7.12 -11.91 -16.82
CA GLY A 430 -5.88 -12.64 -16.55
C GLY A 430 -4.91 -12.72 -17.71
N LYS A 431 -5.23 -12.09 -18.86
CA LYS A 431 -4.36 -12.08 -20.04
C LYS A 431 -3.72 -10.72 -20.23
N ILE A 432 -2.50 -10.74 -20.77
CA ILE A 432 -1.83 -9.56 -21.31
C ILE A 432 -2.22 -9.47 -22.78
N ILE A 433 -2.89 -8.38 -23.16
CA ILE A 433 -3.39 -8.15 -24.52
C ILE A 433 -2.87 -6.80 -25.00
N ASP A 434 -2.45 -6.76 -26.26
CA ASP A 434 -2.07 -5.52 -26.92
C ASP A 434 -3.31 -4.67 -27.24
N VAL A 435 -3.31 -3.45 -26.71
CA VAL A 435 -4.41 -2.48 -26.82
C VAL A 435 -3.91 -1.23 -27.52
N GLU A 436 -4.56 -0.83 -28.60
CA GLU A 436 -4.33 0.47 -29.22
C GLU A 436 -5.07 1.55 -28.42
N ILE A 437 -4.34 2.53 -27.91
CA ILE A 437 -4.90 3.61 -27.11
C ILE A 437 -5.51 4.66 -28.04
N ASP A 438 -6.81 4.92 -27.88
CA ASP A 438 -7.56 5.87 -28.72
C ASP A 438 -7.84 7.19 -27.98
N LEU A 439 -8.02 7.13 -26.66
CA LEU A 439 -8.28 8.27 -25.81
C LEU A 439 -7.48 8.19 -24.53
N ALA A 440 -7.08 9.34 -24.03
CA ALA A 440 -6.41 9.49 -22.75
C ALA A 440 -7.07 10.62 -21.96
N ASN A 441 -7.20 10.42 -20.65
CA ASN A 441 -7.49 11.47 -19.70
C ASN A 441 -6.42 11.45 -18.60
N GLU A 442 -6.54 12.36 -17.63
CA GLU A 442 -5.59 12.46 -16.51
C GLU A 442 -5.44 11.13 -15.75
N ARG A 443 -6.51 10.34 -15.60
CA ARG A 443 -6.56 9.20 -14.66
C ARG A 443 -6.60 7.83 -15.33
N SER A 444 -6.85 7.78 -16.64
CA SER A 444 -7.03 6.54 -17.37
C SER A 444 -6.83 6.72 -18.86
N LEU A 445 -6.50 5.62 -19.51
CA LEU A 445 -6.52 5.45 -20.94
C LEU A 445 -7.76 4.66 -21.33
N HIS A 446 -8.25 4.90 -22.54
CA HIS A 446 -9.16 4.03 -23.24
C HIS A 446 -8.47 3.49 -24.48
N GLY A 447 -8.90 2.30 -24.89
CA GLY A 447 -8.38 1.73 -26.11
C GLY A 447 -9.26 0.64 -26.66
N ILE A 448 -8.84 0.14 -27.81
CA ILE A 448 -9.49 -0.91 -28.57
C ILE A 448 -8.53 -2.08 -28.73
N ILE A 449 -9.10 -3.29 -28.71
CA ILE A 449 -8.34 -4.51 -29.00
C ILE A 449 -8.38 -4.70 -30.50
N LYS A 450 -7.21 -4.68 -31.15
CA LYS A 450 -7.12 -5.12 -32.53
C LYS A 450 -7.30 -6.63 -32.55
N VAL A 451 -8.40 -7.08 -33.15
CA VAL A 451 -8.57 -8.49 -33.48
C VAL A 451 -7.77 -8.70 -34.76
N GLU A 452 -6.65 -9.43 -34.67
CA GLU A 452 -6.00 -9.99 -35.85
C GLU A 452 -6.81 -11.14 -36.45
#